data_AF-A0A1F1UVY1-F1
#
_entry.id   AF-A0A1F1UVY1-F1
#
_cell.length_a   1.000
_cell.length_b   1.000
_cell.length_c   1.000
_cell.angle_alpha   90.00
_cell.angle_beta   90.00
_cell.angle_gamma   90.00
#
_symmetry.space_group_name_H-M   'P 1'
#
loop_
_entity.id
_entity.type
_entity.pdbx_description
1 polymer ?
#
loop_
_entity_poly.entity_id
_entity_poly.type
_entity_poly.pdbx_seq_one_letter_code
_entity_poly.pdbx_strand_id
1 'polypeptide(L)'
;MTSGIEVLQLALNGGALIAGASVWKLYVNQLKARVETKAEMVEAEKERVAFWKEKAESAESKSPEKIESILQERINRQYAEIERLKQDEEHESLKRRDAEKQLLELRSLLAATKGLEQFLQMEADFKPDDDYIELLRSITDPEASPASEVRFLGEVSVDSGQLLISDPCYIDSQWIDEPFVDIRRYLHIETERVLEYRVDFQHFDEQIPDLGQSMNEMQAAGSVVAIPNTPPDGFYRYSYNGACLATTNGAYGDLRFRNGTPGAGIVFASGWGDGFYPVFGEFRAGRIVRVFISLGAAALEELD
;
A
#
# COMPACT_ATOMS: atom_id res chain seq x y z
N MET A 1 -111.57 -82.02 11.56
CA MET A 1 -111.18 -80.64 11.92
C MET A 1 -109.73 -80.62 12.43
N THR A 2 -108.76 -81.01 11.61
CA THR A 2 -107.36 -81.21 12.05
C THR A 2 -106.32 -80.51 11.17
N SER A 3 -106.72 -79.86 10.07
CA SER A 3 -105.79 -79.17 9.16
C SER A 3 -105.54 -77.69 9.49
N GLY A 4 -106.40 -77.04 10.31
CA GLY A 4 -106.25 -75.62 10.66
C GLY A 4 -105.24 -75.32 11.77
N ILE A 5 -104.99 -76.27 12.66
CA ILE A 5 -104.10 -76.09 13.83
C ILE A 5 -102.63 -76.16 13.38
N GLU A 6 -102.29 -77.05 12.45
CA GLU A 6 -100.94 -77.19 11.90
C GLU A 6 -100.52 -75.95 11.08
N VAL A 7 -101.45 -75.37 10.30
CA VAL A 7 -101.21 -74.11 9.55
C VAL A 7 -100.97 -72.94 10.50
N LEU A 8 -101.70 -72.89 11.63
CA LEU A 8 -101.55 -71.82 12.62
C LEU A 8 -100.23 -71.93 13.40
N GLN A 9 -99.79 -73.15 13.74
CA GLN A 9 -98.46 -73.39 14.33
C GLN A 9 -97.31 -73.10 13.37
N LEU A 10 -97.46 -73.44 12.09
CA LEU A 10 -96.48 -73.10 11.06
C LEU A 10 -96.37 -71.57 10.88
N ALA A 11 -97.49 -70.86 10.89
CA ALA A 11 -97.53 -69.40 10.83
C ALA A 11 -96.90 -68.74 12.07
N LEU A 12 -97.13 -69.29 13.27
CA LEU A 12 -96.51 -68.81 14.51
C LEU A 12 -95.01 -69.04 14.55
N ASN A 13 -94.53 -70.23 14.18
CA ASN A 13 -93.11 -70.54 14.10
C ASN A 13 -92.41 -69.73 12.98
N GLY A 14 -93.09 -69.54 11.84
CA GLY A 14 -92.63 -68.67 10.76
C GLY A 14 -92.54 -67.21 11.20
N GLY A 15 -93.54 -66.71 11.93
CA GLY A 15 -93.54 -65.36 12.51
C GLY A 15 -92.43 -65.15 13.54
N ALA A 16 -92.17 -66.15 14.40
CA ALA A 16 -91.09 -66.11 15.39
C ALA A 16 -89.70 -66.10 14.72
N LEU A 17 -89.51 -66.86 13.63
CA LEU A 17 -88.27 -66.82 12.84
C LEU A 17 -88.06 -65.47 12.15
N ILE A 18 -89.13 -64.86 11.61
CA ILE A 18 -89.07 -63.52 11.00
C ILE A 18 -88.75 -62.44 12.05
N ALA A 19 -89.35 -62.53 13.24
CA ALA A 19 -89.06 -61.64 14.36
C ALA A 19 -87.61 -61.80 14.84
N GLY A 20 -87.14 -63.04 15.00
CA GLY A 20 -85.75 -63.35 15.36
C GLY A 20 -84.74 -62.84 14.33
N ALA A 21 -85.03 -63.03 13.03
CA ALA A 21 -84.21 -62.49 11.94
C ALA A 21 -84.18 -60.96 11.94
N SER A 22 -85.28 -60.30 12.32
CA SER A 22 -85.38 -58.84 12.42
C SER A 22 -84.54 -58.30 13.57
N VAL A 23 -84.59 -58.96 14.74
CA VAL A 23 -83.76 -58.60 15.91
C VAL A 23 -82.28 -58.84 15.62
N TRP A 24 -81.93 -59.96 14.99
CA TRP A 24 -80.56 -60.25 14.56
C TRP A 24 -80.04 -59.19 13.58
N LYS A 25 -80.86 -58.78 12.61
CA LYS A 25 -80.50 -57.72 11.66
C LYS A 25 -80.24 -56.38 12.36
N LEU A 26 -81.07 -56.00 13.34
CA LEU A 26 -80.84 -54.80 14.15
C LEU A 26 -79.54 -54.88 14.95
N TYR A 27 -79.27 -56.03 15.56
CA TYR A 27 -78.03 -56.27 16.32
C TYR A 27 -76.77 -56.20 15.42
N VAL A 28 -76.81 -56.83 14.24
CA VAL A 28 -75.73 -56.76 13.25
C VAL A 28 -75.52 -55.33 12.76
N ASN A 29 -76.60 -54.58 12.49
CA ASN A 29 -76.49 -53.18 12.11
C ASN A 29 -75.87 -52.32 13.22
N GLN A 30 -76.21 -52.57 14.48
CA GLN A 30 -75.65 -51.86 15.63
C GLN A 30 -74.16 -52.19 15.84
N LEU A 31 -73.75 -53.44 15.62
CA LEU A 31 -72.34 -53.85 15.63
C LEU A 31 -71.57 -53.18 14.50
N LYS A 32 -72.12 -53.16 13.28
CA LYS A 32 -71.49 -52.53 12.12
C LYS A 32 -71.28 -51.04 12.36
N ALA A 33 -72.28 -50.34 12.89
CA ALA A 33 -72.17 -48.93 13.26
C ALA A 33 -71.10 -48.68 14.33
N ARG A 34 -70.95 -49.58 15.33
CA ARG A 34 -69.87 -49.50 16.34
C ARG A 34 -68.48 -49.77 15.76
N VAL A 35 -68.37 -50.64 14.77
CA VAL A 35 -67.10 -50.92 14.08
C VAL A 35 -66.71 -49.73 13.22
N GLU A 36 -67.64 -49.14 12.48
CA GLU A 36 -67.42 -47.94 11.67
C GLU A 36 -66.99 -46.75 12.55
N THR A 37 -67.72 -46.45 13.62
CA THR A 37 -67.32 -45.38 14.57
C THR A 37 -65.96 -45.64 15.22
N LYS A 38 -65.63 -46.88 15.58
CA LYS A 38 -64.29 -47.21 16.11
C LYS A 38 -63.21 -47.07 15.04
N ALA A 39 -63.48 -47.41 13.79
CA ALA A 39 -62.53 -47.24 12.69
C ALA A 39 -62.25 -45.74 12.44
N GLU A 40 -63.29 -44.91 12.47
CA GLU A 40 -63.16 -43.45 12.38
C GLU A 40 -62.34 -42.87 13.56
N MET A 41 -62.56 -43.35 14.79
CA MET A 41 -61.76 -42.94 15.94
C MET A 41 -60.29 -43.36 15.83
N VAL A 42 -60.02 -44.56 15.29
CA VAL A 42 -58.65 -45.03 15.07
C VAL A 42 -57.94 -44.17 14.02
N GLU A 43 -58.64 -43.78 12.95
CA GLU A 43 -58.04 -42.96 11.91
C GLU A 43 -57.81 -41.52 12.37
N ALA A 44 -58.75 -40.93 13.11
CA ALA A 44 -58.57 -39.64 13.76
C ALA A 44 -57.38 -39.63 14.73
N GLU A 45 -57.15 -40.72 15.48
CA GLU A 45 -56.02 -40.80 16.39
C GLU A 45 -54.69 -41.00 15.64
N LYS A 46 -54.68 -41.73 14.51
CA LYS A 46 -53.48 -41.81 13.65
C LYS A 46 -53.12 -40.45 13.07
N GLU A 47 -54.08 -39.69 12.59
CA GLU A 47 -53.84 -38.31 12.10
C GLU A 47 -53.27 -37.43 13.21
N ARG A 48 -53.80 -37.57 14.43
CA ARG A 48 -53.30 -36.84 15.60
C ARG A 48 -51.87 -37.24 15.96
N VAL A 49 -51.53 -38.53 15.91
CA VAL A 49 -50.15 -39.01 16.13
C VAL A 49 -49.21 -38.52 15.04
N ALA A 50 -49.62 -38.54 13.77
CA ALA A 50 -48.84 -38.01 12.66
C ALA A 50 -48.58 -36.52 12.82
N PHE A 51 -49.60 -35.75 13.20
CA PHE A 51 -49.49 -34.33 13.50
C PHE A 51 -48.50 -34.05 14.64
N TRP A 52 -48.56 -34.82 15.74
CA TRP A 52 -47.60 -34.65 16.84
C TRP A 52 -46.18 -35.04 16.46
N LYS A 53 -46.02 -36.04 15.59
CA LYS A 53 -44.71 -36.45 15.07
C LYS A 53 -44.08 -35.34 14.22
N GLU A 54 -44.84 -34.78 13.28
CA GLU A 54 -44.40 -33.64 12.45
C GLU A 54 -44.06 -32.42 13.33
N LYS A 55 -44.88 -32.16 14.36
CA LYS A 55 -44.63 -31.06 15.29
C LYS A 55 -43.37 -31.27 16.13
N ALA A 56 -43.10 -32.50 16.59
CA ALA A 56 -41.88 -32.85 17.30
C ALA A 56 -40.64 -32.69 16.40
N GLU A 57 -40.71 -33.13 15.15
CA GLU A 57 -39.64 -32.98 14.16
C GLU A 57 -39.37 -31.50 13.83
N SER A 58 -40.44 -30.69 13.76
CA SER A 58 -40.33 -29.23 13.62
C SER A 58 -39.73 -28.55 14.86
N ALA A 59 -39.90 -29.14 16.05
CA ALA A 59 -39.33 -28.63 17.30
C ALA A 59 -37.85 -29.03 17.45
N GLU A 60 -37.48 -30.25 17.03
CA GLU A 60 -36.09 -30.70 16.97
C GLU A 60 -35.27 -29.92 15.93
N SER A 61 -35.87 -29.58 14.79
CA SER A 61 -35.20 -28.71 13.81
C SER A 61 -34.99 -27.28 14.31
N LYS A 62 -35.82 -26.83 15.25
CA LYS A 62 -35.70 -25.54 15.95
C LYS A 62 -35.00 -25.66 17.30
N SER A 63 -34.43 -26.83 17.63
CA SER A 63 -33.75 -26.99 18.91
C SER A 63 -32.55 -26.03 18.97
N PRO A 64 -32.33 -25.40 20.12
CA PRO A 64 -31.21 -24.46 20.28
C PRO A 64 -29.87 -25.11 19.97
N GLU A 65 -29.70 -26.40 20.29
CA GLU A 65 -28.48 -27.16 19.99
C GLU A 65 -28.18 -27.29 18.49
N LYS A 66 -29.22 -27.54 17.67
CA LYS A 66 -29.05 -27.67 16.21
C LYS A 66 -28.80 -26.30 15.56
N ILE A 67 -29.39 -25.24 16.10
CA ILE A 67 -29.12 -23.87 15.68
C ILE A 67 -27.69 -23.48 16.05
N GLU A 68 -27.23 -23.80 17.25
CA GLU A 68 -25.85 -23.57 17.69
C GLU A 68 -24.84 -24.33 16.81
N SER A 69 -25.11 -25.59 16.46
CA SER A 69 -24.21 -26.35 15.59
C SER A 69 -24.10 -25.72 14.19
N ILE A 70 -25.23 -25.29 13.61
CA ILE A 70 -25.26 -24.64 12.29
C ILE A 70 -24.55 -23.28 12.35
N LEU A 71 -24.77 -22.50 13.40
CA LEU A 71 -24.10 -21.22 13.61
C LEU A 71 -22.60 -21.41 13.77
N GLN A 72 -22.16 -22.38 14.58
CA GLN A 72 -20.76 -22.68 14.79
C GLN A 72 -20.08 -23.12 13.48
N GLU A 73 -20.74 -23.95 12.68
CA GLU A 73 -20.21 -24.35 11.38
C GLU A 73 -20.07 -23.15 10.42
N ARG A 74 -21.05 -22.25 10.43
CA ARG A 74 -21.02 -21.03 9.62
C ARG A 74 -19.93 -20.06 10.06
N ILE A 75 -19.76 -19.90 11.37
CA ILE A 75 -18.69 -19.10 11.97
C ILE A 75 -17.33 -19.67 11.58
N ASN A 76 -17.14 -20.99 11.68
CA ASN A 76 -15.91 -21.65 11.29
C ASN A 76 -15.60 -21.48 9.79
N ARG A 77 -16.61 -21.57 8.91
CA ARG A 77 -16.42 -21.28 7.48
C ARG A 77 -16.01 -19.83 7.24
N GLN A 78 -16.62 -18.88 7.94
CA GLN A 78 -16.25 -17.47 7.80
C GLN A 78 -14.83 -17.18 8.30
N TYR A 79 -14.42 -17.77 9.43
CA TYR A 79 -13.05 -17.63 9.91
C TYR A 79 -12.03 -18.20 8.94
N ALA A 80 -12.30 -19.38 8.37
CA ALA A 80 -11.42 -19.97 7.35
C ALA A 80 -11.32 -19.10 6.09
N GLU A 81 -12.42 -18.48 5.66
CA GLU A 81 -12.43 -17.57 4.52
C GLU A 81 -11.67 -16.27 4.81
N ILE A 82 -11.85 -15.68 6.00
CA ILE A 82 -11.11 -14.49 6.43
C ILE A 82 -9.60 -14.77 6.46
N GLU A 83 -9.19 -15.93 7.00
CA GLU A 83 -7.77 -16.30 7.05
C GLU A 83 -7.17 -16.46 5.66
N ARG A 84 -7.91 -17.09 4.73
CA ARG A 84 -7.50 -17.20 3.33
C ARG A 84 -7.36 -15.83 2.67
N LEU A 85 -8.36 -14.95 2.84
CA LEU A 85 -8.35 -13.62 2.25
C LEU A 85 -7.18 -12.79 2.78
N LYS A 86 -6.84 -12.92 4.06
CA LYS A 86 -5.68 -12.26 4.66
C LYS A 86 -4.36 -12.74 4.04
N GLN A 87 -4.21 -14.03 3.81
CA GLN A 87 -3.03 -14.58 3.13
C GLN A 87 -2.93 -14.11 1.67
N ASP A 88 -4.06 -14.06 0.96
CA ASP A 88 -4.11 -13.54 -0.41
C ASP A 88 -3.75 -12.04 -0.45
N GLU A 89 -4.23 -11.24 0.50
CA GLU A 89 -3.89 -9.82 0.64
C GLU A 89 -2.39 -9.60 0.91
N GLU A 90 -1.80 -10.37 1.84
CA GLU A 90 -0.37 -10.31 2.13
C GLU A 90 0.47 -10.63 0.88
N HIS A 91 0.11 -11.69 0.16
CA HIS A 91 0.80 -12.09 -1.07
C HIS A 91 0.64 -11.08 -2.21
N GLU A 92 -0.55 -10.48 -2.38
CA GLU A 92 -0.74 -9.38 -3.31
C GLU A 92 0.08 -8.15 -2.95
N SER A 93 0.14 -7.80 -1.66
CA SER A 93 0.92 -6.65 -1.18
C SER A 93 2.41 -6.82 -1.50
N LEU A 94 2.93 -8.05 -1.38
CA LEU A 94 4.32 -8.38 -1.71
C LEU A 94 4.58 -8.22 -3.21
N LYS A 95 3.69 -8.76 -4.06
CA LYS A 95 3.78 -8.61 -5.52
C LYS A 95 3.73 -7.15 -5.97
N ARG A 96 2.87 -6.33 -5.33
CA ARG A 96 2.82 -4.89 -5.63
C ARG A 96 4.13 -4.20 -5.29
N ARG A 97 4.73 -4.49 -4.12
CA ARG A 97 6.04 -3.96 -3.73
C ARG A 97 7.14 -4.35 -4.72
N ASP A 98 7.17 -5.59 -5.16
CA ASP A 98 8.17 -6.05 -6.14
C ASP A 98 7.97 -5.40 -7.51
N ALA A 99 6.72 -5.22 -7.95
CA ALA A 99 6.42 -4.49 -9.19
C ALA A 99 6.80 -3.00 -9.10
N GLU A 100 6.59 -2.35 -7.95
CA GLU A 100 7.03 -0.97 -7.71
C GLU A 100 8.55 -0.83 -7.77
N LYS A 101 9.30 -1.78 -7.19
CA LYS A 101 10.77 -1.81 -7.31
C LYS A 101 11.21 -1.94 -8.76
N GLN A 102 10.62 -2.86 -9.52
CA GLN A 102 10.94 -3.05 -10.95
C GLN A 102 10.62 -1.78 -11.77
N LEU A 103 9.51 -1.10 -11.47
CA LEU A 103 9.18 0.17 -12.11
C LEU A 103 10.21 1.27 -11.79
N LEU A 104 10.70 1.32 -10.56
CA LEU A 104 11.73 2.28 -10.15
C LEU A 104 13.05 2.01 -10.89
N GLU A 105 13.47 0.75 -10.99
CA GLU A 105 14.65 0.34 -11.76
C GLU A 105 14.50 0.65 -13.26
N LEU A 106 13.34 0.36 -13.85
CA LEU A 106 13.09 0.69 -15.25
C LEU A 106 13.10 2.20 -15.49
N ARG A 107 12.57 3.00 -14.56
CA ARG A 107 12.60 4.46 -14.66
C ARG A 107 14.02 5.01 -14.54
N SER A 108 14.85 4.46 -13.65
CA SER A 108 16.24 4.90 -13.52
C SER A 108 17.05 4.56 -14.78
N LEU A 109 16.84 3.36 -15.34
CA LEU A 109 17.43 2.98 -16.62
C LEU A 109 16.98 3.89 -17.77
N LEU A 110 15.69 4.22 -17.83
CA LEU A 110 15.15 5.10 -18.87
C LEU A 110 15.68 6.53 -18.73
N ALA A 111 15.86 7.01 -17.49
CA ALA A 111 16.51 8.30 -17.25
C ALA A 111 17.98 8.28 -17.70
N ALA A 112 18.70 7.20 -17.42
CA ALA A 112 20.08 7.02 -17.87
C ALA A 112 20.19 6.96 -19.40
N THR A 113 19.30 6.22 -20.08
CA THR A 113 19.31 6.14 -21.56
C THR A 113 18.92 7.46 -22.21
N LYS A 114 18.00 8.23 -21.64
CA LYS A 114 17.69 9.59 -22.12
C LYS A 114 18.87 10.54 -21.95
N GLY A 115 19.61 10.44 -20.84
CA GLY A 115 20.84 11.21 -20.64
C GLY A 115 21.90 10.85 -21.70
N LEU A 116 22.03 9.56 -22.01
CA LEU A 116 22.92 9.07 -23.06
C LEU A 116 22.48 9.51 -24.47
N GLU A 117 21.17 9.51 -24.75
CA GLU A 117 20.63 10.02 -26.02
C GLU A 117 20.91 11.52 -26.19
N GLN A 118 20.71 12.32 -25.13
CA GLN A 118 21.08 13.75 -25.15
C GLN A 118 22.57 13.94 -25.36
N PHE A 119 23.43 13.14 -24.70
CA PHE A 119 24.86 13.15 -24.92
C PHE A 119 25.23 12.84 -26.39
N LEU A 120 24.64 11.78 -26.97
CA LEU A 120 24.88 11.40 -28.36
C LEU A 120 24.36 12.44 -29.37
N GLN A 121 23.24 13.10 -29.08
CA GLN A 121 22.73 14.20 -29.92
C GLN A 121 23.67 15.41 -29.87
N MET A 122 24.25 15.71 -28.71
CA MET A 122 25.28 16.74 -28.57
C MET A 122 26.58 16.37 -29.30
N GLU A 123 26.99 15.09 -29.27
CA GLU A 123 28.13 14.60 -30.07
C GLU A 123 27.85 14.61 -31.58
N ALA A 124 26.62 14.34 -32.02
CA ALA A 124 26.28 14.29 -33.44
C ALA A 124 26.40 15.66 -34.14
N ASP A 125 26.15 16.75 -33.41
CA ASP A 125 26.35 18.12 -33.89
C ASP A 125 27.79 18.65 -33.64
N PHE A 126 28.59 17.90 -32.89
CA PHE A 126 29.98 18.24 -32.59
C PHE A 126 30.87 17.87 -33.79
N LYS A 127 31.39 18.88 -34.50
CA LYS A 127 32.52 18.68 -35.40
C LYS A 127 33.78 18.74 -34.55
N PRO A 128 34.49 17.61 -34.35
CA PRO A 128 35.71 17.63 -33.55
C PRO A 128 36.77 18.41 -34.32
N ASP A 129 37.25 19.51 -33.73
CA ASP A 129 38.45 20.19 -34.20
C ASP A 129 39.67 19.24 -34.08
N ASP A 130 40.72 19.48 -34.88
CA ASP A 130 41.89 18.60 -34.97
C ASP A 130 42.50 18.27 -33.58
N ASP A 131 42.47 19.22 -32.65
CA ASP A 131 42.91 19.04 -31.27
C ASP A 131 42.07 18.02 -30.46
N TYR A 132 40.77 17.90 -30.72
CA TYR A 132 39.90 16.92 -30.04
C TYR A 132 40.18 15.50 -30.54
N ILE A 133 40.49 15.37 -31.84
CA ILE A 133 40.89 14.09 -32.43
C ILE A 133 42.25 13.64 -31.86
N GLU A 134 43.18 14.58 -31.64
CA GLU A 134 44.47 14.30 -31.00
C GLU A 134 44.31 13.88 -29.53
N LEU A 135 43.42 14.53 -28.78
CA LEU A 135 43.07 14.14 -27.41
C LEU A 135 42.48 12.72 -27.35
N LEU A 136 41.51 12.39 -28.22
CA LEU A 136 40.92 11.05 -28.28
C LEU A 136 41.96 9.97 -28.63
N ARG A 137 42.90 10.26 -29.54
CA ARG A 137 44.02 9.36 -29.86
C ARG A 137 44.92 9.14 -28.64
N SER A 138 45.21 10.18 -27.86
CA SER A 138 46.03 10.08 -26.64
C SER A 138 45.36 9.30 -25.48
N ILE A 139 44.03 9.20 -25.47
CA ILE A 139 43.26 8.43 -24.50
C ILE A 139 43.13 6.96 -24.92
N THR A 140 43.06 6.69 -26.23
CA THR A 140 42.83 5.34 -26.77
C THR A 140 44.12 4.52 -26.88
N ASP A 141 45.28 5.18 -26.93
CA ASP A 141 46.58 4.54 -27.12
C ASP A 141 47.41 4.56 -25.80
N PRO A 142 47.58 3.42 -25.09
CA PRO A 142 48.23 3.38 -23.79
C PRO A 142 49.73 3.70 -23.81
N GLU A 143 50.40 3.60 -24.97
CA GLU A 143 51.82 3.97 -25.13
C GLU A 143 52.02 5.46 -25.46
N ALA A 144 50.96 6.20 -25.83
CA ALA A 144 51.02 7.60 -26.22
C ALA A 144 50.30 8.56 -25.25
N SER A 145 49.97 8.09 -24.04
CA SER A 145 49.31 8.96 -23.06
C SER A 145 50.32 9.99 -22.52
N PRO A 146 50.12 11.30 -22.75
CA PRO A 146 50.94 12.31 -22.10
C PRO A 146 50.77 12.16 -20.59
N ALA A 147 51.87 12.27 -19.84
CA ALA A 147 51.84 12.19 -18.38
C ALA A 147 50.71 13.07 -17.83
N SER A 148 49.76 12.47 -17.12
CA SER A 148 48.67 13.21 -16.50
C SER A 148 49.25 14.05 -15.38
N GLU A 149 49.15 15.37 -15.50
CA GLU A 149 49.66 16.30 -14.50
C GLU A 149 48.49 16.83 -13.68
N VAL A 150 48.51 16.57 -12.37
CA VAL A 150 47.57 17.16 -11.44
C VAL A 150 48.11 18.52 -11.02
N ARG A 151 47.34 19.57 -11.28
CA ARG A 151 47.67 20.93 -10.84
C ARG A 151 46.61 21.45 -9.89
N PHE A 152 47.06 22.19 -8.88
CA PHE A 152 46.19 23.01 -8.06
C PHE A 152 45.61 24.14 -8.91
N LEU A 153 44.28 24.21 -8.98
CA LEU A 153 43.56 25.23 -9.75
C LEU A 153 43.20 26.45 -8.90
N GLY A 154 42.96 26.24 -7.60
CA GLY A 154 42.54 27.27 -6.67
C GLY A 154 41.79 26.70 -5.48
N GLU A 155 41.19 27.58 -4.68
CA GLU A 155 40.37 27.23 -3.52
C GLU A 155 38.99 27.88 -3.64
N VAL A 156 37.97 27.22 -3.11
CA VAL A 156 36.62 27.77 -3.01
C VAL A 156 36.27 27.98 -1.55
N SER A 157 35.93 29.21 -1.19
CA SER A 157 35.40 29.56 0.13
C SER A 157 33.92 29.25 0.20
N VAL A 158 33.53 28.45 1.19
CA VAL A 158 32.15 28.04 1.44
C VAL A 158 31.69 28.61 2.78
N ASP A 159 30.58 29.35 2.76
CA ASP A 159 29.96 30.00 3.93
C ASP A 159 28.49 29.57 4.11
N SER A 160 28.06 28.59 3.31
CA SER A 160 26.69 28.05 3.34
C SER A 160 26.66 26.53 3.57
N GLY A 161 27.82 25.91 3.77
CA GLY A 161 28.01 24.47 3.76
C GLY A 161 27.69 23.78 2.42
N GLN A 162 27.57 24.54 1.33
CA GLN A 162 27.08 24.06 0.04
C GLN A 162 27.93 24.59 -1.12
N LEU A 163 28.06 23.78 -2.17
CA LEU A 163 28.74 24.13 -3.42
C LEU A 163 27.84 23.85 -4.62
N LEU A 164 27.85 24.78 -5.57
CA LEU A 164 27.11 24.70 -6.83
C LEU A 164 28.10 24.67 -8.00
N ILE A 165 27.96 23.67 -8.87
CA ILE A 165 28.61 23.62 -10.17
C ILE A 165 27.54 23.90 -11.23
N SER A 166 27.72 24.97 -11.99
CA SER A 166 26.84 25.36 -13.08
C SER A 166 27.62 26.11 -14.16
N ASP A 167 27.06 26.13 -15.38
CA ASP A 167 27.57 26.97 -16.46
C ASP A 167 27.31 28.45 -16.14
N PRO A 168 28.35 29.30 -16.14
CA PRO A 168 28.21 30.74 -15.91
C PRO A 168 27.17 31.42 -16.82
N CYS A 169 26.95 30.93 -18.04
CA CYS A 169 25.99 31.50 -18.98
C CYS A 169 24.53 31.37 -18.50
N TYR A 170 24.26 30.37 -17.65
CA TYR A 170 22.92 30.15 -17.09
C TYR A 170 22.66 30.97 -15.83
N ILE A 171 23.70 31.46 -15.13
CA ILE A 171 23.55 32.25 -13.91
C ILE A 171 22.75 33.53 -14.20
N ASP A 172 23.07 34.26 -15.27
CA ASP A 172 22.35 35.50 -15.58
C ASP A 172 21.00 35.27 -16.27
N SER A 173 20.89 34.21 -17.07
CA SER A 173 19.75 34.00 -17.97
C SER A 173 18.66 33.07 -17.44
N GLN A 174 19.02 32.11 -16.58
CA GLN A 174 18.13 31.03 -16.13
C GLN A 174 17.97 30.97 -14.60
N TRP A 175 18.76 31.72 -13.84
CA TRP A 175 18.63 31.74 -12.38
C TRP A 175 17.29 32.31 -11.97
N ILE A 176 16.57 31.57 -11.12
CA ILE A 176 15.26 31.97 -10.62
C ILE A 176 15.46 32.61 -9.26
N ASP A 177 15.19 33.92 -9.20
CA ASP A 177 15.11 34.64 -7.93
C ASP A 177 13.76 34.34 -7.27
N GLU A 178 13.77 33.35 -6.39
CA GLU A 178 12.62 32.99 -5.55
C GLU A 178 13.00 33.13 -4.08
N PRO A 179 12.06 33.56 -3.22
CA PRO A 179 12.34 33.74 -1.81
C PRO A 179 12.74 32.39 -1.19
N PHE A 180 13.77 32.41 -0.37
CA PHE A 180 14.16 31.26 0.44
C PHE A 180 13.05 30.95 1.45
N VAL A 181 12.57 29.70 1.47
CA VAL A 181 11.57 29.25 2.42
C VAL A 181 12.09 28.03 3.18
N ASP A 182 12.50 28.24 4.43
CA ASP A 182 12.98 27.19 5.34
C ASP A 182 11.79 26.46 6.00
N ILE A 183 11.04 25.68 5.23
CA ILE A 183 9.79 25.05 5.72
C ILE A 183 10.09 23.77 6.50
N ARG A 184 10.96 23.74 7.51
CA ARG A 184 11.18 22.49 8.29
C ARG A 184 9.88 22.10 9.01
N ARG A 185 9.27 21.00 8.58
CA ARG A 185 7.97 20.54 9.07
C ARG A 185 8.11 19.28 9.90
N TYR A 186 7.40 19.23 11.00
CA TYR A 186 7.40 18.10 11.92
C TYR A 186 5.95 17.71 12.21
N LEU A 187 5.60 16.44 12.03
CA LEU A 187 4.30 15.91 12.43
C LEU A 187 4.38 15.45 13.89
N HIS A 188 3.60 16.06 14.77
CA HIS A 188 3.42 15.57 16.12
C HIS A 188 2.44 14.39 16.13
N ILE A 189 2.86 13.23 16.62
CA ILE A 189 2.13 11.96 16.50
C ILE A 189 0.84 11.98 17.34
N GLU A 190 0.89 12.54 18.55
CA GLU A 190 -0.25 12.49 19.47
C GLU A 190 -1.37 13.47 19.11
N THR A 191 -1.01 14.61 18.52
CA THR A 191 -1.97 15.68 18.19
C THR A 191 -2.24 15.79 16.70
N GLU A 192 -1.59 14.98 15.86
CA GLU A 192 -1.62 15.01 14.39
C GLU A 192 -1.36 16.41 13.79
N ARG A 193 -0.70 17.30 14.56
CA ARG A 193 -0.44 18.68 14.15
C ARG A 193 0.89 18.76 13.44
N VAL A 194 0.93 19.48 12.33
CA VAL A 194 2.17 19.87 11.65
C VAL A 194 2.71 21.13 12.33
N LEU A 195 3.95 21.06 12.81
CA LEU A 195 4.71 22.16 13.40
C LEU A 195 5.73 22.64 12.36
N GLU A 196 5.75 23.94 12.09
CA GLU A 196 6.65 24.56 11.12
C GLU A 196 7.68 25.46 11.80
N TYR A 197 8.97 25.24 11.49
CA TYR A 197 10.06 26.08 11.95
C TYR A 197 9.92 27.50 11.39
N ARG A 198 10.19 28.51 12.23
CA ARG A 198 10.01 29.95 12.00
C ARG A 198 8.57 30.45 11.89
N VAL A 199 7.58 29.56 11.96
CA VAL A 199 6.15 29.93 12.08
C VAL A 199 5.65 29.63 13.49
N ASP A 200 5.75 28.37 13.92
CA ASP A 200 5.29 27.92 15.24
C ASP A 200 6.37 28.06 16.33
N PHE A 201 7.66 27.96 15.95
CA PHE A 201 8.79 28.11 16.88
C PHE A 201 10.03 28.67 16.17
N GLN A 202 10.80 29.52 16.84
CA GLN A 202 12.04 30.09 16.27
C GLN A 202 13.30 29.37 16.73
N HIS A 203 13.28 28.74 17.90
CA HIS A 203 14.41 28.00 18.45
C HIS A 203 13.94 26.63 18.92
N PHE A 204 14.80 25.61 18.77
CA PHE A 204 14.45 24.24 19.15
C PHE A 204 14.33 24.03 20.66
N ASP A 205 14.90 24.95 21.45
CA ASP A 205 14.82 24.98 22.92
C ASP A 205 13.61 25.76 23.45
N GLU A 206 12.86 26.44 22.56
CA GLU A 206 11.69 27.21 22.94
C GLU A 206 10.50 26.27 23.17
N GLN A 207 9.78 26.49 24.28
CA GLN A 207 8.55 25.76 24.56
C GLN A 207 7.44 26.24 23.63
N ILE A 208 6.84 25.32 22.88
CA ILE A 208 5.72 25.65 22.00
C ILE A 208 4.48 25.89 22.87
N PRO A 209 3.83 27.07 22.81
CA PRO A 209 2.76 27.47 23.73
C PRO A 209 1.60 26.46 23.85
N ASP A 210 1.29 25.77 22.76
CA ASP A 210 0.17 24.84 22.69
C ASP A 210 0.51 23.42 23.17
N LEU A 211 1.80 23.07 23.28
CA LEU A 211 2.27 21.73 23.64
C LEU A 211 3.03 21.71 24.97
N GLY A 212 3.50 22.87 25.45
CA GLY A 212 4.23 23.00 26.71
C GLY A 212 5.59 22.27 26.75
N GLN A 213 6.01 21.74 25.60
CA GLN A 213 7.27 21.04 25.40
C GLN A 213 8.09 21.77 24.33
N SER A 214 9.39 21.65 24.41
CA SER A 214 10.31 22.10 23.35
C SER A 214 10.43 21.07 22.24
N MET A 215 10.86 21.50 21.04
CA MET A 215 11.09 20.57 19.93
C MET A 215 12.20 19.56 20.21
N ASN A 216 13.22 19.95 21.00
CA ASN A 216 14.28 19.05 21.43
C ASN A 216 13.76 17.94 22.35
N GLU A 217 12.87 18.29 23.29
CA GLU A 217 12.22 17.30 24.17
C GLU A 217 11.32 16.35 23.37
N MET A 218 10.55 16.87 22.42
CA MET A 218 9.67 16.06 21.57
C MET A 218 10.46 15.13 20.63
N GLN A 219 11.58 15.59 20.07
CA GLN A 219 12.47 14.75 19.26
C GLN A 219 13.13 13.65 20.10
N ALA A 220 13.59 13.98 21.31
CA ALA A 220 14.17 13.01 22.23
C ALA A 220 13.15 11.95 22.71
N ALA A 221 11.88 12.34 22.87
CA ALA A 221 10.79 11.45 23.22
C ALA A 221 10.28 10.61 22.03
N GLY A 222 10.65 10.96 20.79
CA GLY A 222 10.16 10.29 19.57
C GLY A 222 8.72 10.66 19.20
N SER A 223 8.17 11.74 19.76
CA SER A 223 6.78 12.19 19.57
C SER A 223 6.57 12.97 18.27
N VAL A 224 7.65 13.27 17.53
CA VAL A 224 7.61 14.02 16.27
C VAL A 224 8.33 13.28 15.14
N VAL A 225 7.74 13.32 13.94
CA VAL A 225 8.35 12.79 12.71
C VAL A 225 8.65 13.95 11.76
N ALA A 226 9.90 14.08 11.33
CA ALA A 226 10.28 15.09 10.35
C ALA A 226 9.66 14.76 8.99
N ILE A 227 8.96 15.73 8.39
CA ILE A 227 8.40 15.62 7.05
C ILE A 227 9.46 16.12 6.06
N PRO A 228 9.86 15.32 5.06
CA PRO A 228 10.80 15.78 4.05
C PRO A 228 10.22 16.94 3.24
N ASN A 229 11.05 17.95 2.97
CA ASN A 229 10.64 19.14 2.25
C ASN A 229 10.81 18.99 0.75
N THR A 230 10.02 18.12 0.14
CA THR A 230 10.05 17.97 -1.30
C THR A 230 9.47 19.22 -1.99
N PRO A 231 10.12 19.73 -3.05
CA PRO A 231 9.58 20.82 -3.86
C PRO A 231 8.17 20.48 -4.39
N PRO A 232 7.24 21.45 -4.51
CA PRO A 232 5.89 21.21 -5.03
C PRO A 232 5.87 20.57 -6.42
N ASP A 233 6.83 20.94 -7.27
CA ASP A 233 6.91 20.45 -8.66
C ASP A 233 7.65 19.10 -8.78
N GLY A 234 8.17 18.58 -7.67
CA GLY A 234 8.91 17.31 -7.64
C GLY A 234 10.36 17.38 -8.15
N PHE A 235 10.88 18.57 -8.49
CA PHE A 235 12.28 18.79 -8.86
C PHE A 235 12.85 20.07 -8.23
N TYR A 236 14.17 20.11 -8.05
CA TYR A 236 14.87 21.29 -7.55
C TYR A 236 15.10 22.27 -8.70
N ARG A 237 14.58 23.48 -8.55
CA ARG A 237 14.75 24.56 -9.52
C ARG A 237 16.16 25.13 -9.44
N TYR A 238 16.64 25.70 -10.54
CA TYR A 238 17.89 26.46 -10.59
C TYR A 238 17.75 27.81 -9.89
N SER A 239 17.76 27.75 -8.56
CA SER A 239 17.57 28.86 -7.64
C SER A 239 18.33 28.61 -6.33
N TYR A 240 18.50 29.66 -5.52
CA TYR A 240 19.09 29.53 -4.19
C TYR A 240 18.26 28.59 -3.30
N ASN A 241 16.93 28.77 -3.30
CA ASN A 241 16.02 27.92 -2.53
C ASN A 241 16.06 26.46 -2.99
N GLY A 242 16.11 26.21 -4.30
CA GLY A 242 16.29 24.86 -4.86
C GLY A 242 17.60 24.22 -4.43
N ALA A 243 18.70 24.98 -4.42
CA ALA A 243 20.00 24.53 -3.95
C ALA A 243 19.98 24.12 -2.47
N CYS A 244 19.36 24.94 -1.61
CA CYS A 244 19.21 24.64 -0.19
C CYS A 244 18.30 23.44 0.06
N LEU A 245 17.18 23.31 -0.67
CA LEU A 245 16.27 22.17 -0.53
C LEU A 245 16.95 20.85 -0.92
N ALA A 246 17.73 20.85 -2.01
CA ALA A 246 18.47 19.67 -2.46
C ALA A 246 19.47 19.16 -1.43
N THR A 247 20.20 20.07 -0.79
CA THR A 247 21.23 19.77 0.22
C THR A 247 20.69 19.60 1.64
N THR A 248 19.45 20.01 1.91
CA THR A 248 18.78 19.80 3.20
C THR A 248 18.04 18.46 3.22
N ASN A 249 17.40 18.08 2.11
CA ASN A 249 16.71 16.79 2.00
C ASN A 249 17.67 15.62 1.72
N GLY A 250 18.87 15.90 1.19
CA GLY A 250 19.89 14.92 0.86
C GLY A 250 21.28 15.58 0.83
N ALA A 251 22.34 14.85 0.50
CA ALA A 251 23.68 15.43 0.45
C ALA A 251 23.97 16.18 -0.87
N TYR A 252 23.17 15.96 -1.93
CA TYR A 252 23.35 16.52 -3.26
C TYR A 252 22.04 16.51 -4.06
N GLY A 253 21.98 17.26 -5.16
CA GLY A 253 20.85 17.21 -6.10
C GLY A 253 21.10 17.89 -7.43
N ASP A 254 20.36 17.45 -8.46
CA ASP A 254 20.33 18.08 -9.78
C ASP A 254 19.41 19.31 -9.76
N LEU A 255 19.95 20.46 -10.14
CA LEU A 255 19.16 21.65 -10.37
C LEU A 255 18.70 21.68 -11.83
N ARG A 256 17.41 21.99 -12.01
CA ARG A 256 16.74 21.97 -13.31
C ARG A 256 16.38 23.37 -13.77
N PHE A 257 16.34 23.54 -15.08
CA PHE A 257 15.86 24.76 -15.71
C PHE A 257 14.37 24.97 -15.41
N ARG A 258 13.86 26.17 -15.70
CA ARG A 258 12.45 26.55 -15.46
C ARG A 258 11.43 25.60 -16.11
N ASN A 259 11.79 24.97 -17.22
CA ASN A 259 10.97 23.99 -17.94
C ASN A 259 11.07 22.56 -17.37
N GLY A 260 11.83 22.34 -16.30
CA GLY A 260 12.05 21.03 -15.68
C GLY A 260 13.11 20.16 -16.39
N THR A 261 13.82 20.71 -17.38
CA THR A 261 14.93 20.02 -18.04
C THR A 261 16.15 19.95 -17.12
N PRO A 262 16.80 18.78 -16.97
CA PRO A 262 18.02 18.64 -16.18
C PRO A 262 19.21 19.37 -16.83
N GLY A 263 20.27 19.59 -16.06
CA GLY A 263 21.53 20.16 -16.56
C GLY A 263 21.74 21.65 -16.30
N ALA A 264 20.89 22.29 -15.49
CA ALA A 264 21.12 23.67 -15.09
C ALA A 264 22.27 23.80 -14.08
N GLY A 265 22.43 22.81 -13.20
CA GLY A 265 23.57 22.72 -12.30
C GLY A 265 23.47 21.51 -11.38
N ILE A 266 24.52 21.28 -10.60
CA ILE A 266 24.53 20.29 -9.52
C ILE A 266 24.98 20.98 -8.24
N VAL A 267 24.25 20.71 -7.16
CA VAL A 267 24.60 21.20 -5.82
C VAL A 267 24.93 20.02 -4.92
N PHE A 268 25.89 20.21 -4.01
CA PHE A 268 26.23 19.23 -3.00
C PHE A 268 26.70 19.91 -1.71
N ALA A 269 26.51 19.23 -0.58
CA ALA A 269 27.00 19.66 0.71
C ALA A 269 28.53 19.48 0.77
N SER A 270 29.23 20.46 1.34
CA SER A 270 30.69 20.48 1.46
C SER A 270 31.25 19.46 2.49
N GLY A 271 30.41 18.57 3.02
CA GLY A 271 30.76 17.51 3.96
C GLY A 271 30.98 18.01 5.39
N TRP A 272 31.95 18.92 5.58
CA TRP A 272 32.34 19.46 6.89
C TRP A 272 31.77 20.87 7.18
N GLY A 273 30.97 21.41 6.26
CA GLY A 273 30.34 22.71 6.41
C GLY A 273 31.18 23.86 5.85
N ASP A 274 31.30 24.94 6.59
CA ASP A 274 31.97 26.14 6.11
C ASP A 274 33.49 26.01 6.15
N GLY A 275 34.18 26.56 5.16
CA GLY A 275 35.62 26.43 5.03
C GLY A 275 36.18 26.72 3.63
N PHE A 276 37.48 26.48 3.47
CA PHE A 276 38.18 26.61 2.20
C PHE A 276 38.49 25.23 1.65
N TYR A 277 38.01 24.95 0.45
CA TYR A 277 38.15 23.64 -0.19
C TYR A 277 39.06 23.74 -1.42
N PRO A 278 40.17 22.98 -1.47
CA PRO A 278 41.08 23.01 -2.60
C PRO A 278 40.49 22.30 -3.82
N VAL A 279 40.71 22.90 -4.99
CA VAL A 279 40.27 22.40 -6.29
C VAL A 279 41.49 22.02 -7.12
N PHE A 280 41.47 20.80 -7.63
CA PHE A 280 42.54 20.25 -8.45
C PHE A 280 42.02 19.90 -9.84
N GLY A 281 42.89 20.05 -10.83
CA GLY A 281 42.64 19.72 -12.22
C GLY A 281 43.67 18.71 -12.72
N GLU A 282 43.20 17.60 -13.29
CA GLU A 282 44.03 16.69 -14.07
C GLU A 282 44.12 17.22 -15.50
N PHE A 283 45.34 17.48 -15.97
CA PHE A 283 45.62 17.93 -17.32
C PHE A 283 46.16 16.79 -18.18
N ARG A 284 45.67 16.71 -19.43
CA ARG A 284 46.25 15.87 -20.49
C ARG A 284 46.36 16.69 -21.76
N ALA A 285 47.53 16.68 -22.39
CA ALA A 285 47.84 17.48 -23.57
C ALA A 285 47.45 18.98 -23.41
N GLY A 286 47.67 19.55 -22.20
CA GLY A 286 47.35 20.95 -21.91
C GLY A 286 45.87 21.28 -21.70
N ARG A 287 44.97 20.29 -21.74
CA ARG A 287 43.54 20.46 -21.49
C ARG A 287 43.13 19.80 -20.18
N ILE A 288 42.18 20.41 -19.47
CA ILE A 288 41.61 19.84 -18.24
C ILE A 288 40.70 18.68 -18.65
N VAL A 289 41.00 17.48 -18.16
CA VAL A 289 40.18 16.27 -18.39
C VAL A 289 39.35 15.91 -17.17
N ARG A 290 39.78 16.32 -15.97
CA ARG A 290 39.08 16.05 -14.72
C ARG A 290 39.28 17.21 -13.76
N VAL A 291 38.20 17.60 -13.08
CA VAL A 291 38.26 18.49 -11.92
C VAL A 291 37.73 17.73 -10.73
N PHE A 292 38.45 17.80 -9.61
CA PHE A 292 37.98 17.22 -8.35
C PHE A 292 38.21 18.22 -7.22
N ILE A 293 37.24 18.23 -6.31
CA ILE A 293 37.22 19.11 -5.14
C ILE A 293 37.40 18.21 -3.94
N SER A 294 38.44 18.45 -3.15
CA SER A 294 38.66 17.66 -1.95
C SER A 294 37.89 18.26 -0.78
N LEU A 295 36.92 17.50 -0.28
CA LEU A 295 36.07 17.91 0.84
C LEU A 295 36.51 17.34 2.18
N GLY A 296 37.56 16.51 2.23
CA GLY A 296 37.98 15.79 3.44
C GLY A 296 39.42 16.09 3.87
N ALA A 297 39.67 16.06 5.19
CA ALA A 297 40.99 16.29 5.78
C ALA A 297 42.06 15.25 5.37
N ALA A 298 41.64 14.01 5.04
CA ALA A 298 42.55 12.92 4.69
C ALA A 298 43.25 13.09 3.32
N ALA A 299 42.76 13.96 2.45
CA ALA A 299 43.31 14.12 1.10
C ALA A 299 44.63 14.91 1.05
N LEU A 300 45.02 15.57 2.16
CA LEU A 300 46.28 16.30 2.24
C LEU A 300 47.47 15.40 2.63
N GLU A 301 47.24 14.19 3.18
CA GLU A 301 48.32 13.25 3.54
C GLU A 301 48.75 12.34 2.37
N GLU A 302 47.92 12.17 1.34
CA GLU A 302 48.25 11.30 0.19
C GLU A 302 49.00 12.02 -0.96
N LEU A 303 49.35 13.30 -0.77
CA LEU A 303 50.00 14.15 -1.79
C LEU A 303 51.44 14.56 -1.48
N ASP A 304 52.06 14.01 -0.42
CA ASP A 304 53.49 14.16 -0.09
C ASP A 304 54.34 12.95 -0.54
#